data_AF-A0A350PBW1-F1
#
_entry.id   AF-A0A350PBW1-F1
#
_cell.length_a   1.000
_cell.length_b   1.000
_cell.length_c   1.000
_cell.angle_alpha   90.00
_cell.angle_beta   90.00
_cell.angle_gamma   90.00
#
_symmetry.space_group_name_H-M   'P 1'
#
loop_
_entity.id
_entity.type
_entity.pdbx_description
1 polymer ?
#
loop_
_entity_poly.entity_id
_entity_poly.type
_entity_poly.pdbx_seq_one_letter_code
_entity_poly.pdbx_strand_id
1 'polypeptide(L)'
;VLAAKAGATYVSPFVGRLDDQSVAGLEVVRSISELYRIHGVRTQILSASIRSVQRAVRSWYNGAQICTMPPKVFDQMYDHILTDKGLEIFDNDWKQVQQ
;
A
#
# COMPACT_ATOMS: atom_id res chain seq x y z
N VAL A 1 -18.12 -0.55 9.71
CA VAL A 1 -19.39 0.14 10.04
C VAL A 1 -19.40 0.71 11.45
N LEU A 2 -19.33 -0.14 12.50
CA LEU A 2 -19.46 0.32 13.88
C LEU A 2 -18.40 1.36 14.29
N ALA A 3 -17.13 1.15 13.94
CA ALA A 3 -16.07 2.12 14.20
C ALA A 3 -16.38 3.51 13.64
N ALA A 4 -16.88 3.60 12.40
CA ALA A 4 -17.28 4.87 11.81
C ALA A 4 -18.51 5.49 12.50
N LYS A 5 -19.51 4.68 12.86
CA LYS A 5 -20.69 5.16 13.61
C LYS A 5 -20.34 5.65 15.01
N ALA A 6 -19.31 5.07 15.64
CA ALA A 6 -18.77 5.52 16.91
C ALA A 6 -17.92 6.80 16.79
N GLY A 7 -17.74 7.36 15.59
CA GLY A 7 -16.99 8.59 15.38
C GLY A 7 -15.47 8.41 15.28
N ALA A 8 -14.99 7.19 15.02
CA ALA A 8 -13.55 6.96 14.88
C ALA A 8 -12.96 7.75 13.70
N THR A 9 -11.79 8.36 13.91
CA THR A 9 -11.03 9.02 12.83
C THR A 9 -10.49 8.01 11.83
N TYR A 10 -10.05 6.84 12.31
CA TYR A 10 -9.45 5.79 11.50
C TYR A 10 -10.11 4.43 11.76
N VAL A 11 -10.15 3.60 10.72
CA VAL A 11 -10.41 2.16 10.83
C VAL A 11 -9.22 1.40 10.25
N SER A 12 -8.71 0.42 10.98
CA SER A 12 -7.51 -0.32 10.57
C SER A 12 -7.82 -1.78 10.23
N PRO A 13 -8.12 -2.12 8.96
CA PRO A 13 -8.22 -3.51 8.53
C PRO A 13 -6.84 -4.18 8.50
N PHE A 14 -6.72 -5.39 9.08
CA PHE A 14 -5.46 -6.14 9.15
C PHE A 14 -5.34 -7.07 7.93
N VAL A 15 -4.90 -6.53 6.79
CA VAL A 15 -4.85 -7.23 5.50
C VAL A 15 -4.08 -8.55 5.59
N GLY A 16 -2.86 -8.53 6.12
CA GLY A 16 -2.04 -9.75 6.20
C GLY A 16 -2.64 -10.83 7.09
N ARG A 17 -3.35 -10.48 8.17
CA ARG A 17 -4.03 -11.48 9.02
C ARG A 17 -5.25 -12.10 8.35
N LEU A 18 -5.93 -11.34 7.48
CA LEU A 18 -7.01 -11.88 6.66
C LEU A 18 -6.45 -12.84 5.61
N ASP A 19 -5.34 -12.47 4.97
CA ASP A 19 -4.65 -13.32 4.00
C ASP A 19 -4.19 -14.64 4.67
N ASP A 20 -3.70 -14.60 5.92
CA ASP A 20 -3.32 -15.79 6.71
C ASP A 20 -4.49 -16.77 6.96
N GLN A 21 -5.73 -16.32 6.77
CA GLN A 21 -6.95 -17.09 6.96
C GLN A 21 -7.68 -17.37 5.64
N SER A 22 -6.96 -17.28 4.50
CA SER A 22 -7.51 -17.46 3.15
C SER A 22 -8.65 -16.48 2.81
N VAL A 23 -8.72 -15.35 3.50
CA VAL A 23 -9.64 -14.25 3.19
C VAL A 23 -8.87 -13.20 2.39
N ALA A 24 -9.44 -12.76 1.27
CA ALA A 24 -8.83 -11.72 0.44
C ALA A 24 -8.81 -10.37 1.18
N GLY A 25 -7.74 -10.07 1.92
CA GLY A 25 -7.68 -8.89 2.79
C GLY A 25 -7.77 -7.57 2.01
N LEU A 26 -7.25 -7.55 0.79
CA LEU A 26 -7.36 -6.41 -0.13
C LEU A 26 -8.80 -6.14 -0.58
N GLU A 27 -9.63 -7.17 -0.72
CA GLU A 27 -11.06 -7.00 -1.05
C GLU A 27 -11.81 -6.39 0.11
N VAL A 28 -11.44 -6.71 1.35
CA VAL A 28 -12.03 -6.07 2.54
C VAL A 28 -11.74 -4.57 2.54
N VAL A 29 -10.53 -4.15 2.18
CA VAL A 29 -10.19 -2.71 2.03
C VAL A 29 -11.09 -2.06 0.97
N ARG A 30 -11.25 -2.71 -0.20
CA ARG A 30 -12.10 -2.23 -1.30
C ARG A 30 -13.56 -2.09 -0.86
N SER A 31 -14.11 -3.09 -0.19
CA SER A 31 -15.49 -3.08 0.31
C SER A 31 -15.72 -1.99 1.35
N ILE A 32 -14.76 -1.75 2.27
CA ILE A 32 -14.88 -0.65 3.25
C ILE A 32 -14.85 0.71 2.55
N SER A 33 -13.94 0.89 1.58
CA SER A 33 -13.81 2.13 0.80
C SER A 33 -15.09 2.45 0.04
N GLU A 34 -15.64 1.47 -0.68
CA GLU A 34 -16.90 1.62 -1.41
C GLU A 34 -18.06 1.95 -0.47
N LEU A 35 -18.18 1.24 0.64
CA LEU A 35 -19.21 1.49 1.64
C LEU A 35 -19.10 2.90 2.25
N TYR A 36 -17.89 3.33 2.57
CA TYR A 36 -17.65 4.66 3.13
C TYR A 36 -18.00 5.75 2.12
N ARG A 37 -17.66 5.55 0.85
CA ARG A 37 -18.03 6.44 -0.24
C ARG A 37 -19.55 6.56 -0.40
N ILE A 38 -20.27 5.42 -0.43
CA ILE A 38 -21.74 5.39 -0.57
C ILE A 38 -22.43 6.18 0.54
N HIS A 39 -21.93 6.09 1.77
CA HIS A 39 -22.55 6.72 2.94
C HIS A 39 -21.92 8.05 3.35
N GLY A 40 -20.98 8.59 2.58
CA GLY A 40 -20.28 9.84 2.93
C GLY A 40 -19.53 9.77 4.27
N VAL A 41 -19.01 8.59 4.62
CA VAL A 41 -18.29 8.38 5.89
C VAL A 41 -16.94 9.09 5.85
N ARG A 42 -16.65 9.87 6.89
CA ARG A 42 -15.39 10.63 7.04
C ARG A 42 -14.25 9.84 7.67
N THR A 43 -14.55 8.71 8.33
CA THR A 43 -13.53 7.81 8.88
C THR A 43 -12.60 7.37 7.75
N GLN A 44 -11.30 7.50 7.97
CA GLN A 44 -10.28 7.12 7.00
C GLN A 44 -9.87 5.67 7.19
N ILE A 45 -9.53 5.01 6.09
CA ILE A 45 -9.06 3.64 6.08
C ILE A 45 -7.54 3.65 6.21
N LEU A 46 -7.06 3.04 7.29
CA LEU A 46 -5.66 2.82 7.59
C LEU A 46 -5.34 1.34 7.36
N SER A 47 -4.98 0.97 6.14
CA SER A 47 -4.62 -0.41 5.82
C SER A 47 -3.41 -0.84 6.64
N ALA A 48 -3.57 -1.91 7.43
CA ALA A 48 -2.59 -2.38 8.39
C ALA A 48 -2.21 -3.84 8.16
N SER A 49 -1.18 -4.31 8.89
CA SER A 49 -0.63 -5.66 8.72
C SER A 49 -0.14 -5.93 7.29
N ILE A 50 0.42 -4.91 6.63
CA ILE A 50 1.02 -5.02 5.30
C ILE A 50 2.37 -5.75 5.40
N ARG A 51 2.59 -6.75 4.54
CA ARG A 51 3.82 -7.59 4.55
C ARG A 51 4.58 -7.62 3.22
N SER A 52 4.09 -6.93 2.18
CA SER A 52 4.77 -6.83 0.89
C SER A 52 4.44 -5.52 0.19
N VAL A 53 5.34 -5.09 -0.70
CA VAL A 53 5.16 -3.89 -1.55
C VAL A 53 3.85 -3.99 -2.35
N GLN A 54 3.56 -5.16 -2.91
CA GLN A 54 2.32 -5.40 -3.67
C GLN A 54 1.08 -5.14 -2.82
N ARG A 55 1.07 -5.54 -1.54
CA ARG A 55 -0.06 -5.30 -0.63
C ARG A 55 -0.17 -3.83 -0.24
N ALA A 56 0.94 -3.12 -0.09
CA ALA A 56 0.93 -1.67 0.14
C ALA A 56 0.29 -0.92 -1.03
N VAL A 57 0.78 -1.16 -2.25
CA VAL A 57 0.29 -0.51 -3.47
C VAL A 57 -1.18 -0.87 -3.73
N ARG A 58 -1.55 -2.14 -3.57
CA ARG A 58 -2.94 -2.57 -3.77
C ARG A 58 -3.89 -2.06 -2.69
N SER A 59 -3.43 -1.85 -1.46
CA SER A 59 -4.24 -1.22 -0.42
C SER A 59 -4.61 0.21 -0.82
N TRP A 60 -3.62 0.99 -1.29
CA TRP A 60 -3.84 2.34 -1.81
C TRP A 60 -4.78 2.33 -3.04
N TYR A 61 -4.52 1.43 -4.00
CA TYR A 61 -5.36 1.25 -5.19
C TYR A 61 -6.83 0.94 -4.85
N ASN A 62 -7.07 0.16 -3.79
CA ASN A 62 -8.41 -0.19 -3.30
C ASN A 62 -9.06 0.91 -2.43
N GLY A 63 -8.43 2.08 -2.33
CA GLY A 63 -9.00 3.26 -1.68
C GLY A 63 -8.68 3.42 -0.21
N ALA A 64 -7.63 2.78 0.31
CA ALA A 64 -7.08 3.14 1.60
C ALA A 64 -6.40 4.52 1.54
N GLN A 65 -6.74 5.42 2.47
CA GLN A 65 -6.10 6.73 2.58
C GLN A 65 -4.73 6.65 3.27
N ILE A 66 -4.51 5.64 4.11
CA ILE A 66 -3.26 5.44 4.85
C ILE A 66 -2.86 3.97 4.76
N CYS A 67 -1.57 3.72 4.59
CA CYS A 67 -0.97 2.39 4.67
C CYS A 67 0.08 2.39 5.79
N THR A 68 -0.08 1.54 6.81
CA THR A 68 0.96 1.30 7.81
C THR A 68 1.70 0.00 7.51
N MET A 69 3.02 0.09 7.41
CA MET A 69 3.87 -1.04 7.02
C MET A 69 5.20 -1.04 7.79
N PRO A 70 5.86 -2.19 7.95
CA PRO A 70 7.21 -2.25 8.51
C PRO A 70 8.23 -1.51 7.62
N PRO A 71 9.32 -0.94 8.19
CA PRO A 71 10.37 -0.26 7.43
C PRO A 71 10.91 -1.10 6.27
N LYS A 72 11.13 -2.40 6.48
CA LYS A 72 11.59 -3.32 5.42
C LYS A 72 10.71 -3.29 4.16
N VAL A 73 9.39 -3.20 4.31
CA VAL A 73 8.48 -3.15 3.15
C VAL A 73 8.60 -1.81 2.44
N PHE A 74 8.76 -0.73 3.20
CA PHE A 74 8.99 0.61 2.63
C PHE A 74 10.31 0.65 1.85
N ASP A 75 11.38 0.08 2.41
CA ASP A 75 12.69 0.05 1.76
C ASP A 75 12.66 -0.72 0.43
N GLN A 76 11.89 -1.81 0.39
CA GLN A 76 11.69 -2.59 -0.84
C GLN A 76 10.90 -1.84 -1.92
N MET A 77 10.24 -0.72 -1.62
CA MET A 77 9.42 -0.01 -2.62
C MET A 77 10.25 0.69 -3.70
N TYR A 78 11.50 1.05 -3.40
CA TYR A 78 12.42 1.70 -4.35
C TYR A 78 13.48 0.74 -4.91
N ASP A 79 13.49 -0.52 -4.49
CA ASP A 79 14.38 -1.57 -4.99
C ASP A 79 13.80 -2.21 -6.27
N HIS A 80 14.39 -1.88 -7.42
CA HIS A 80 13.92 -2.39 -8.71
C HIS A 80 15.08 -2.62 -9.69
N ILE A 81 15.20 -3.86 -10.19
CA ILE A 81 16.31 -4.29 -11.07
C ILE A 81 16.50 -3.44 -12.33
N LEU A 82 15.42 -2.89 -12.89
CA LEU A 82 15.52 -2.00 -14.06
C LEU A 82 16.03 -0.60 -13.70
N THR A 83 15.85 -0.16 -12.45
CA THR A 83 16.43 1.10 -11.97
C THR A 83 17.95 0.95 -11.90
N ASP A 84 18.45 -0.13 -11.30
CA ASP A 84 19.88 -0.38 -11.19
C ASP A 84 20.55 -0.50 -12.56
N LYS A 85 19.95 -1.29 -13.46
CA LYS A 85 20.45 -1.42 -14.84
C LYS A 85 20.41 -0.10 -15.59
N GLY A 86 19.37 0.71 -15.37
CA GLY A 86 19.27 2.04 -15.96
C GLY A 86 20.41 2.94 -15.52
N LEU A 87 20.71 2.96 -14.21
CA LEU A 87 21.82 3.72 -13.65
C LEU A 87 23.18 3.27 -14.22
N GLU A 88 23.40 1.95 -14.34
CA GLU A 88 24.63 1.41 -14.92
C GLU A 88 24.83 1.84 -16.37
N ILE A 89 23.76 1.83 -17.18
CA ILE A 89 23.80 2.29 -18.57
C ILE A 89 24.16 3.79 -18.61
N PHE A 90 23.49 4.62 -17.81
CA PHE A 90 23.75 6.05 -17.76
C PHE A 90 25.20 6.36 -17.35
N ASP A 91 25.74 5.67 -16.36
CA ASP A 91 27.12 5.84 -15.92
C ASP A 91 28.14 5.46 -17.01
N ASN A 92 27.84 4.42 -17.79
CA ASN A 92 28.71 3.97 -18.87
C ASN A 92 28.68 4.94 -20.05
N ASP A 93 27.49 5.42 -20.45
CA ASP A 93 27.34 6.39 -21.53
C ASP A 93 28.03 7.72 -21.17
N TRP A 94 27.92 8.15 -19.91
CA TRP A 94 28.59 9.37 -19.44
C TRP A 94 30.11 9.27 -19.52
N LYS A 95 30.69 8.12 -19.16
CA LYS A 95 32.15 7.90 -19.27
C LYS A 95 32.65 7.96 -20.72
N GLN A 96 31.82 7.57 -21.69
CA GLN A 96 32.20 7.60 -23.11
C GLN A 96 32.34 9.02 -23.66
N VAL A 97 31.56 9.99 -23.16
CA VAL A 97 31.60 11.39 -23.63
C VAL A 97 32.61 12.27 -22.89
N GLN A 98 33.27 11.75 -21.85
CA GLN A 98 34.33 12.45 -21.11
C GLN A 98 35.75 12.23 -21.67
N GLN A 99 35.90 11.42 -22.73
CA GLN A 99 37.16 11.25 -23.47
C GLN A 99 37.26 12.27 -24.61
#